data_AF-A0AAX6GNU0-F1
#
_entry.id   AF-A0AAX6GNU0-F1
#
_cell.length_a   1.000
_cell.length_b   1.000
_cell.length_c   1.000
_cell.angle_alpha   90.00
_cell.angle_beta   90.00
_cell.angle_gamma   90.00
#
_symmetry.space_group_name_H-M   'P 1'
#
loop_
_entity.id
_entity.type
_entity.pdbx_description
1 polymer ?
#
loop_
_entity_poly.entity_id
_entity_poly.type
_entity_poly.pdbx_seq_one_letter_code
_entity_poly.pdbx_strand_id
1 'polypeptide(L)'
;MANRTDPLAKSIHGTNPQNLVEKILRTKIYQHTYWKEQCFGLTAETLVDKAMELDHIGGTHGGARKPTPFICLVMKMLQIQPDKDIVVEFIKNEDYKYVRVLGAFYLRRGRSPTCTSTWSRCTTTTGRSGGS
;
A
#
# COMPACT_ATOMS: atom_id res chain seq x y z
N MET A 1 -13.67 -5.07 -17.58
CA MET A 1 -14.07 -4.50 -16.27
C MET A 1 -12.87 -3.74 -15.71
N ALA A 2 -12.97 -2.42 -15.53
CA ALA A 2 -11.81 -1.53 -15.30
C ALA A 2 -11.07 -1.74 -13.96
N ASN A 3 -11.62 -2.53 -13.03
CA ASN A 3 -11.06 -2.77 -11.70
C ASN A 3 -10.52 -4.20 -11.52
N ARG A 4 -10.02 -4.82 -12.60
CA ARG A 4 -9.38 -6.14 -12.52
C ARG A 4 -7.94 -5.96 -12.02
N THR A 5 -7.48 -6.84 -11.14
CA THR A 5 -6.08 -6.86 -10.71
C THR A 5 -5.18 -7.04 -11.92
N ASP A 6 -4.03 -6.37 -11.93
CA ASP A 6 -3.05 -6.56 -12.98
C ASP A 6 -2.72 -8.06 -13.14
N PRO A 7 -2.73 -8.63 -14.36
CA PRO A 7 -2.42 -10.04 -14.58
C PRO A 7 -0.99 -10.43 -14.14
N LEU A 8 -0.09 -9.46 -13.98
CA LEU A 8 1.27 -9.67 -13.46
C LEU A 8 1.30 -9.78 -11.92
N ALA A 9 0.20 -9.47 -11.24
CA ALA A 9 0.16 -9.49 -9.79
C ALA A 9 0.19 -10.92 -9.24
N LYS A 10 1.15 -11.20 -8.37
CA LYS A 10 1.30 -12.46 -7.65
C LYS A 10 0.20 -12.58 -6.59
N SER A 11 -0.43 -13.75 -6.52
CA SER A 11 -1.39 -14.08 -5.46
C SER A 11 -0.74 -13.95 -4.09
N ILE A 12 -1.37 -13.17 -3.21
CA ILE A 12 -0.92 -12.97 -1.82
C ILE A 12 -1.85 -13.81 -0.94
N HIS A 13 -1.29 -14.63 -0.03
CA HIS A 13 -2.05 -15.55 0.84
C HIS A 13 -2.94 -16.56 0.09
N GLY A 14 -2.50 -17.03 -1.08
CA GLY A 14 -3.25 -18.03 -1.87
C GLY A 14 -4.56 -17.52 -2.48
N THR A 15 -4.84 -16.21 -2.41
CA THR A 15 -6.02 -15.58 -3.01
C THR A 15 -5.64 -14.34 -3.83
N ASN A 16 -6.60 -13.79 -4.57
CA ASN A 16 -6.39 -12.52 -5.27
C ASN A 16 -6.09 -11.41 -4.23
N PRO A 17 -5.04 -10.60 -4.40
CA PRO A 17 -4.67 -9.55 -3.45
C PRO A 17 -5.82 -8.58 -3.14
N GLN A 18 -6.75 -8.35 -4.06
CA GLN A 18 -7.93 -7.52 -3.80
C GLN A 18 -8.87 -8.11 -2.74
N ASN A 19 -8.84 -9.42 -2.48
CA ASN A 19 -9.67 -10.08 -1.47
C ASN A 19 -9.21 -9.85 -0.04
N LEU A 20 -8.03 -9.24 0.16
CA LEU A 20 -7.57 -8.82 1.49
C LEU A 20 -8.40 -7.67 2.08
N VAL A 21 -9.19 -6.98 1.24
CA VAL A 21 -10.13 -5.94 1.66
C VAL A 21 -11.56 -6.48 1.58
N GLU A 22 -12.33 -6.22 2.63
CA GLU A 22 -13.71 -6.68 2.76
C GLU A 22 -14.57 -6.24 1.57
N LYS A 23 -15.41 -7.14 1.05
CA LYS A 23 -16.23 -6.91 -0.16
C LYS A 23 -17.04 -5.61 -0.08
N ILE A 24 -17.61 -5.30 1.09
CA ILE A 24 -18.42 -4.08 1.31
C ILE A 24 -17.57 -2.82 1.12
N LEU A 25 -16.36 -2.80 1.66
CA LEU A 25 -15.43 -1.67 1.53
C LEU A 25 -15.01 -1.45 0.08
N ARG A 26 -14.77 -2.53 -0.67
CA ARG A 26 -14.40 -2.42 -2.10
C ARG A 26 -15.47 -1.74 -2.93
N THR A 27 -16.72 -2.13 -2.74
CA THR A 27 -17.86 -1.50 -3.43
C THR A 27 -17.96 -0.02 -3.07
N LYS A 28 -17.75 0.34 -1.80
CA LYS A 28 -17.75 1.74 -1.35
C LYS A 28 -16.59 2.55 -1.93
N ILE A 29 -15.39 1.96 -2.01
CA ILE A 29 -14.20 2.60 -2.60
C ILE A 29 -14.43 2.89 -4.08
N TYR A 30 -14.94 1.93 -4.85
CA TYR A 30 -15.20 2.12 -6.29
C TYR A 30 -16.29 3.16 -6.58
N GLN A 31 -17.22 3.36 -5.64
CA GLN A 31 -18.27 4.36 -5.76
C GLN A 31 -17.80 5.76 -5.32
N HIS A 32 -16.71 5.86 -4.56
CA HIS A 32 -16.22 7.12 -4.01
C HIS A 32 -15.68 8.04 -5.11
N THR A 33 -15.91 9.36 -4.99
CA THR A 33 -15.48 10.37 -5.97
C THR A 33 -13.96 10.39 -6.13
N TYR A 34 -13.23 10.38 -5.00
CA TYR A 34 -11.77 10.33 -4.99
C TYR A 34 -11.20 9.15 -5.80
N TRP A 35 -11.83 7.97 -5.77
CA TRP A 35 -11.35 6.83 -6.53
C TRP A 35 -11.51 7.04 -8.04
N LYS A 36 -12.62 7.64 -8.45
CA LYS A 36 -12.93 7.89 -9.87
C LYS A 36 -12.04 8.97 -10.47
N GLU A 37 -11.70 9.99 -9.69
CA GLU A 37 -10.89 11.13 -10.15
C GLU A 37 -9.39 10.88 -9.98
N GLN A 38 -8.98 10.39 -8.81
CA GLN A 38 -7.58 10.35 -8.39
C GLN A 38 -6.98 8.94 -8.38
N CYS A 39 -7.75 7.88 -8.63
CA CYS A 39 -7.22 6.50 -8.69
C CYS A 39 -7.38 5.85 -10.08
N PHE A 40 -7.89 6.61 -11.06
CA PHE A 40 -7.99 6.16 -12.46
C PHE A 40 -6.62 6.26 -13.14
N GLY A 41 -6.10 5.14 -13.64
CA GLY A 41 -4.81 5.12 -14.35
C GLY A 41 -3.54 5.35 -13.51
N LEU A 42 -3.62 5.39 -12.18
CA LEU A 42 -2.43 5.59 -11.34
C LEU A 42 -1.38 4.50 -11.53
N THR A 43 -0.13 4.93 -11.59
CA THR A 43 1.10 4.12 -11.63
C THR A 43 1.82 4.18 -10.27
N ALA A 44 2.86 3.35 -10.07
CA ALA A 44 3.62 3.36 -8.81
C ALA A 44 4.32 4.71 -8.53
N GLU A 45 4.73 5.41 -9.57
CA GLU A 45 5.41 6.71 -9.50
C GLU A 45 4.45 7.84 -9.09
N THR A 46 3.32 7.96 -9.80
CA THR A 46 2.30 9.00 -9.52
C THR A 46 1.57 8.78 -8.19
N LEU A 47 1.72 7.59 -7.60
CA LEU A 47 1.17 7.28 -6.30
C LEU A 47 1.85 8.07 -5.17
N VAL A 48 3.16 8.34 -5.31
CA VAL A 48 3.93 9.09 -4.30
C VAL A 48 3.37 10.50 -4.14
N ASP A 49 3.10 11.16 -5.28
CA ASP A 49 2.56 12.52 -5.33
C ASP A 49 1.23 12.60 -4.57
N LYS A 50 0.34 11.63 -4.80
CA LYS A 50 -0.95 11.54 -4.10
C LYS A 50 -0.83 11.12 -2.65
N ALA A 51 0.23 10.42 -2.27
CA ALA A 51 0.50 10.08 -0.88
C ALA A 51 1.06 11.28 -0.10
N MET A 52 1.73 12.23 -0.76
CA MET A 52 2.19 13.49 -0.13
C MET A 52 1.02 14.44 0.17
N GLU A 53 -0.01 14.47 -0.68
CA GLU A 53 -1.24 15.26 -0.49
C GLU A 53 -2.13 14.73 0.66
N LEU A 54 -1.76 13.64 1.34
CA LEU A 54 -2.57 13.08 2.42
C LEU A 54 -2.42 13.88 3.72
N ASP A 55 -3.54 14.33 4.28
CA ASP A 55 -3.55 15.01 5.58
C ASP A 55 -3.84 14.09 6.78
N HIS A 56 -4.39 12.90 6.55
CA HIS A 56 -4.88 12.02 7.63
C HIS A 56 -4.81 10.53 7.27
N ILE A 57 -4.62 9.70 8.31
CA ILE A 57 -4.71 8.23 8.22
C ILE A 57 -6.05 7.79 8.76
N GLY A 58 -6.75 6.92 8.02
CA GLY A 58 -8.00 6.34 8.46
C GLY A 58 -8.46 5.18 7.59
N GLY A 59 -9.50 4.48 8.04
CA GLY A 59 -10.18 3.46 7.24
C GLY A 59 -11.42 4.05 6.58
N THR A 60 -12.52 4.01 7.31
CA THR A 60 -13.78 4.63 6.94
C THR A 60 -14.21 5.61 8.01
N HIS A 61 -14.90 6.69 7.60
CA HIS A 61 -15.44 7.68 8.52
C HIS A 61 -16.95 7.86 8.32
N GLY A 62 -17.64 8.23 9.41
CA GLY A 62 -19.06 8.57 9.46
C GLY A 62 -20.03 7.39 9.32
N GLY A 63 -21.32 7.65 9.57
CA GLY A 63 -22.40 6.65 9.48
C GLY A 63 -22.59 6.06 8.08
N ALA A 64 -22.21 6.81 7.04
CA ALA A 64 -22.24 6.35 5.65
C ALA A 64 -21.04 5.46 5.25
N ARG A 65 -20.10 5.20 6.18
CA ARG A 65 -18.84 4.46 5.97
C ARG A 65 -18.07 4.96 4.73
N LYS A 66 -17.86 6.27 4.65
CA LYS A 66 -17.11 6.87 3.53
C LYS A 66 -15.64 6.45 3.65
N PRO A 67 -15.02 5.88 2.61
CA PRO A 67 -13.61 5.53 2.63
C PRO A 67 -12.75 6.80 2.64
N THR A 68 -11.67 6.77 3.40
CA THR A 68 -10.68 7.85 3.38
C THR A 68 -9.75 7.74 2.16
N PRO A 69 -9.13 8.84 1.71
CA PRO A 69 -8.13 8.80 0.64
C PRO A 69 -7.00 7.80 0.90
N PHE A 70 -6.61 7.62 2.18
CA PHE A 70 -5.63 6.62 2.61
C PHE A 70 -6.03 5.20 2.23
N ILE A 71 -7.26 4.75 2.56
CA ILE A 71 -7.70 3.39 2.23
C ILE A 71 -7.86 3.18 0.73
N CYS A 72 -8.22 4.25 -0.01
CA CYS A 72 -8.26 4.23 -1.47
C CYS A 72 -6.87 3.97 -2.06
N LEU A 73 -5.84 4.71 -1.63
CA LEU A 73 -4.47 4.53 -2.13
C LEU A 73 -3.89 3.15 -1.76
N VAL A 74 -4.16 2.66 -0.55
CA VAL A 74 -3.80 1.28 -0.18
C VAL A 74 -4.44 0.27 -1.13
N MET A 75 -5.73 0.43 -1.43
CA MET A 75 -6.41 -0.48 -2.34
C MET A 75 -5.84 -0.42 -3.76
N LYS A 76 -5.37 0.75 -4.20
CA LYS A 76 -4.69 0.90 -5.50
C LYS A 76 -3.31 0.23 -5.51
N MET A 77 -2.52 0.37 -4.45
CA MET A 77 -1.24 -0.35 -4.31
C MET A 77 -1.43 -1.87 -4.39
N LEU A 78 -2.50 -2.41 -3.79
CA LEU A 78 -2.81 -3.84 -3.86
C LEU A 78 -3.21 -4.31 -5.29
N GLN A 79 -3.65 -3.40 -6.16
CA GLN A 79 -3.97 -3.73 -7.55
C GLN A 79 -2.74 -3.72 -8.46
N ILE A 80 -1.83 -2.73 -8.29
CA ILE A 80 -0.64 -2.54 -9.13
C ILE A 80 0.51 -3.46 -8.67
N GLN A 81 0.58 -3.76 -7.36
CA GLN A 81 1.67 -4.49 -6.73
C GLN A 81 3.06 -3.90 -7.07
N PRO A 82 3.40 -2.71 -6.56
CA PRO A 82 4.70 -2.09 -6.82
C PRO A 82 5.86 -2.94 -6.28
N ASP A 83 7.05 -2.74 -6.87
CA ASP A 83 8.27 -3.41 -6.46
C ASP A 83 8.66 -3.13 -5.01
N LYS A 84 9.33 -4.11 -4.40
CA LYS A 84 9.75 -4.02 -2.99
C LYS A 84 10.73 -2.87 -2.76
N ASP A 85 11.53 -2.52 -3.75
CA ASP A 85 12.52 -1.44 -3.64
C ASP A 85 11.84 -0.08 -3.49
N ILE A 86 10.77 0.17 -4.27
CA ILE A 86 9.92 1.37 -4.15
C ILE A 86 9.30 1.45 -2.74
N VAL A 87 8.84 0.31 -2.20
CA VAL A 87 8.27 0.26 -0.84
C VAL A 87 9.32 0.55 0.23
N VAL A 88 10.57 0.12 0.03
CA VAL A 88 11.67 0.43 0.94
C VAL A 88 12.03 1.92 0.86
N GLU A 89 12.01 2.52 -0.33
CA GLU A 89 12.17 3.97 -0.50
C GLU A 89 11.09 4.76 0.23
N PHE A 90 9.83 4.30 0.20
CA PHE A 90 8.75 4.93 1.01
C PHE A 90 9.02 4.93 2.51
N ILE A 91 9.73 3.92 3.02
CA ILE A 91 10.02 3.80 4.46
C ILE A 91 11.24 4.65 4.85
N LYS A 92 12.18 4.84 3.93
CA LYS A 92 13.38 5.67 4.13
C LYS A 92 13.08 7.17 4.10
N ASN A 93 11.98 7.58 3.47
CA ASN A 93 11.54 8.97 3.48
C ASN A 93 11.04 9.37 4.88
N GLU A 94 11.82 10.20 5.59
CA GLU A 94 11.49 10.66 6.95
C GLU A 94 10.60 11.91 6.96
N ASP A 95 10.57 12.67 5.87
CA ASP A 95 9.88 13.96 5.78
C ASP A 95 8.34 13.82 5.73
N TYR A 96 7.84 12.68 5.23
CA TYR A 96 6.41 12.44 5.07
C TYR A 96 5.93 11.25 5.90
N LYS A 97 5.45 11.54 7.12
CA LYS A 97 4.87 10.55 8.04
C LYS A 97 3.80 9.65 7.42
N TYR A 98 2.99 10.17 6.49
CA TYR A 98 1.89 9.44 5.85
C TYR A 98 2.36 8.46 4.78
N VAL A 99 3.37 8.84 3.99
CA VAL A 99 4.02 7.96 2.99
C VAL A 99 4.68 6.78 3.70
N ARG A 100 5.37 7.04 4.81
CA ARG A 100 6.03 6.01 5.62
C ARG A 100 5.03 4.99 6.18
N VAL A 101 3.92 5.47 6.73
CA VAL A 101 2.85 4.58 7.24
C VAL A 101 2.22 3.79 6.11
N LEU A 102 2.02 4.40 4.94
CA LEU A 102 1.49 3.72 3.75
C LEU A 102 2.37 2.55 3.32
N GLY A 103 3.69 2.79 3.18
CA GLY A 103 4.67 1.75 2.83
C GLY A 103 4.75 0.63 3.89
N ALA A 104 4.78 1.00 5.17
CA ALA A 104 4.79 0.03 6.27
C ALA A 104 3.51 -0.82 6.32
N PHE A 105 2.35 -0.22 6.04
CA PHE A 105 1.06 -0.92 6.02
C PHE A 105 0.96 -1.90 4.85
N TYR A 106 1.47 -1.51 3.68
CA TYR A 106 1.57 -2.40 2.52
C TYR A 106 2.51 -3.58 2.80
N LEU A 107 3.70 -3.33 3.38
CA LEU A 107 4.66 -4.38 3.73
C LEU A 107 4.10 -5.37 4.78
N ARG A 108 3.27 -4.89 5.70
CA ARG A 108 2.55 -5.74 6.66
C ARG A 108 1.53 -6.65 5.96
N ARG A 109 0.76 -6.14 4.99
CA ARG A 109 -0.27 -6.92 4.27
C ARG A 109 0.30 -7.89 3.23
N GLY A 110 1.38 -7.49 2.54
CA GLY A 110 2.00 -8.27 1.46
C GLY A 110 2.89 -9.42 1.93
N ARG A 111 3.06 -9.62 3.24
CA ARG A 111 3.95 -10.65 3.77
C ARG A 111 3.35 -12.06 3.70
N SER A 112 3.95 -12.89 2.84
CA SER A 112 4.06 -14.33 3.11
C SER A 112 4.82 -14.54 4.43
N PRO A 113 4.43 -15.51 5.29
CA PRO A 113 5.01 -15.74 6.62
C PRO A 113 6.53 -16.01 6.64
N THR A 114 7.18 -16.22 5.49
CA THR A 114 8.62 -16.50 5.41
C THR A 114 9.53 -15.26 5.48
N CYS A 115 9.02 -14.05 5.21
CA CYS A 115 9.86 -12.84 5.14
C CYS A 115 9.92 -12.03 6.45
N THR A 116 9.23 -12.45 7.52
CA THR A 116 9.24 -11.78 8.84
C THR A 116 10.58 -11.84 9.56
N SER A 117 11.37 -12.90 9.37
CA SER A 117 12.64 -13.11 10.07
C SER A 117 13.80 -12.24 9.59
N THR A 118 13.75 -11.70 8.36
CA THR A 118 14.89 -10.94 7.79
C THR A 118 14.75 -9.43 7.97
N TRP A 119 13.54 -8.86 8.02
CA TRP A 119 13.40 -7.38 8.11
C TRP A 119 13.78 -6.82 9.48
N SER A 120 13.44 -7.53 10.58
CA SER A 120 13.99 -7.22 11.91
C SER A 120 15.50 -7.46 12.01
N ARG A 121 16.10 -8.14 11.03
CA ARG A 121 17.54 -8.37 10.92
C ARG A 121 18.22 -7.32 10.03
N CYS A 122 17.56 -6.83 8.98
CA CYS A 122 18.06 -5.77 8.08
C CYS A 122 18.14 -4.39 8.73
N THR A 123 17.30 -4.06 9.71
CA THR A 123 17.47 -2.83 10.50
C THR A 123 18.61 -2.91 11.52
N THR A 124 19.21 -4.09 11.71
CA THR A 124 20.29 -4.32 12.68
C THR A 124 21.64 -4.66 12.02
N THR A 125 21.71 -4.83 10.69
CA THR A 125 22.96 -5.21 9.99
C THR A 125 23.56 -4.13 9.09
N THR A 126 23.11 -2.87 9.15
CA THR A 126 23.86 -1.74 8.55
C THR A 126 24.85 -1.14 9.55
N GLY A 127 25.68 -2.01 10.15
CA GLY A 127 26.62 -1.62 11.21
C GLY A 127 27.60 -2.72 11.59
N ARG A 128 28.13 -3.49 10.63
CA ARG A 128 29.38 -4.23 10.82
C ARG A 128 30.05 -4.54 9.48
N SER A 129 30.61 -3.49 8.89
CA SER A 129 31.73 -3.61 7.96
C SER A 129 33.04 -3.61 8.76
N GLY A 130 33.93 -4.55 8.44
CA GLY A 130 35.37 -4.38 8.66
C GLY A 130 36.06 -5.30 9.68
N GLY A 131 36.98 -6.14 9.16
CA GLY A 131 38.15 -6.71 9.86
C GLY A 131 37.86 -7.96 10.69
N SER A 132 38.55 -9.09 10.53
CA SER A 132 39.80 -9.44 9.83
C SER A 132 39.79 -10.94 9.56
#